data_AF-A0A7J6MEE0-F1
#
_entry.id   AF-A0A7J6MEE0-F1
#
_cell.length_a   1.000
_cell.length_b   1.000
_cell.length_c   1.000
_cell.angle_alpha   90.00
_cell.angle_beta   90.00
_cell.angle_gamma   90.00
#
_symmetry.space_group_name_H-M   'P 1'
#
loop_
_entity.id
_entity.type
_entity.pdbx_description
1 polymer ?
#
loop_
_entity_poly.entity_id
_entity_poly.type
_entity_poly.pdbx_seq_one_letter_code
_entity_poly.pdbx_strand_id
1 'polypeptide(L)'
;MLRSQYIRPLLVSHIRRGAFIKGVIGKESIDATTLRNPAEIVECISAIDEPTSEICGSITLRALALLPAFTLGQCATLLLALEKAGAETDVRQFAEGVAESIFCAELPSDDSEGGWRYLEALSFSLPSSLRDNDGLSHMILACACDGSQDVSIGTVCQGLIGLIRAGILSRHAQVAVEQLELLGLRLHASASPTDVCRLVSFTVKLIRLEVGLVPERFLESSMVYITARSQQFSPEQLSSIAVAFWRLEGLLPEFIVSVSTISSLTGEIAWKCSQLRLAPTLDAIEALTNLRRFSDLGDRDRLRPVLVHLAKRAYALEPQSVIRLARVLHNISCFDEFSYDLIKRHMQQRSSDYSKQDLVELGMAEIANEG
;
A
#
# COMPACT_ATOMS: atom_id res chain seq x y z
N MET A 1 11.78 14.63 33.13
CA MET A 1 13.13 14.07 33.39
C MET A 1 13.27 13.17 34.62
N LEU A 2 12.51 13.33 35.71
CA LEU A 2 12.71 12.54 36.96
C LEU A 2 12.12 11.10 36.97
N ARG A 3 11.24 10.73 36.02
CA ARG A 3 10.64 9.38 35.98
C ARG A 3 11.52 8.30 35.34
N SER A 4 12.43 8.63 34.41
CA SER A 4 13.25 7.64 33.69
C SER A 4 14.41 7.06 34.53
N GLN A 5 14.95 7.83 35.48
CA GLN A 5 16.11 7.42 36.28
C GLN A 5 15.82 6.29 37.27
N TYR A 6 14.58 6.14 37.74
CA TYR A 6 14.20 5.09 38.70
C TYR A 6 13.64 3.81 38.05
N ILE A 7 13.21 3.89 36.79
CA ILE A 7 12.70 2.73 36.04
C ILE A 7 13.86 1.83 35.58
N ARG A 8 15.01 2.43 35.24
CA ARG A 8 16.19 1.72 34.70
C ARG A 8 16.73 0.62 35.63
N PRO A 9 16.93 0.84 36.95
CA PRO A 9 17.39 -0.21 37.86
C PRO A 9 16.35 -1.32 38.08
N LEU A 10 15.07 -0.97 38.11
CA LEU A 10 13.96 -1.92 38.28
C LEU A 10 13.77 -2.83 37.05
N LEU A 11 13.81 -2.27 35.84
CA LEU A 11 13.79 -3.05 34.58
C LEU A 11 15.00 -3.99 34.47
N VAL A 12 16.20 -3.51 34.77
CA VAL A 12 17.43 -4.34 34.74
C VAL A 12 17.35 -5.50 35.74
N SER A 13 16.70 -5.32 36.89
CA SER A 13 16.46 -6.40 37.86
C SER A 13 15.46 -7.45 37.36
N HIS A 14 14.46 -7.06 36.56
CA HIS A 14 13.48 -7.99 35.97
C HIS A 14 14.07 -8.80 34.82
N ILE A 15 14.92 -8.19 33.98
CA ILE A 15 15.61 -8.89 32.88
C ILE A 15 16.57 -9.98 33.40
N ARG A 16 17.21 -9.75 34.55
CA ARG A 16 18.15 -10.71 35.17
C ARG A 16 17.53 -12.05 35.59
N ARG A 17 16.20 -12.18 35.65
CA ARG A 17 15.53 -13.41 36.10
C ARG A 17 15.27 -14.46 35.02
N GLY A 18 15.71 -14.26 33.77
CA GLY A 18 15.74 -15.34 32.78
C GLY A 18 15.30 -14.95 31.36
N ALA A 19 15.84 -13.87 30.80
CA ALA A 19 15.47 -13.43 29.46
C ALA A 19 16.35 -14.08 28.37
N PHE A 20 16.22 -15.40 28.15
CA PHE A 20 16.82 -16.05 26.98
C PHE A 20 15.85 -15.99 25.80
N ILE A 21 16.27 -15.32 24.73
CA ILE A 21 15.56 -15.22 23.45
C ILE A 21 15.90 -16.49 22.65
N LYS A 22 14.90 -17.32 22.36
CA LYS A 22 15.03 -18.53 21.54
C LYS A 22 14.48 -18.27 20.14
N GLY A 23 14.84 -19.11 19.16
CA GLY A 23 14.30 -19.03 17.81
C GLY A 23 14.88 -17.90 16.95
N VAL A 24 16.10 -17.44 17.28
CA VAL A 24 16.84 -16.51 16.43
C VAL A 24 17.56 -17.30 15.34
N ILE A 25 17.37 -16.92 14.08
CA ILE A 25 18.00 -17.58 12.93
C ILE A 25 19.51 -17.64 13.14
N GLY A 26 20.07 -18.85 13.12
CA GLY A 26 21.50 -19.10 13.28
C GLY A 26 22.01 -19.12 14.72
N LYS A 27 21.16 -19.04 15.76
CA LYS A 27 21.56 -19.15 17.18
C LYS A 27 20.54 -19.97 18.00
N GLU A 28 21.02 -20.90 18.84
CA GLU A 28 20.14 -21.72 19.70
C GLU A 28 19.40 -20.90 20.77
N SER A 29 20.08 -19.91 21.39
CA SER A 29 19.47 -18.91 22.26
C SER A 29 20.39 -17.70 22.46
N ILE A 30 19.81 -16.53 22.75
CA ILE A 30 20.53 -15.29 23.07
C ILE A 30 20.09 -14.81 24.45
N ASP A 31 21.03 -14.55 25.34
CA ASP A 31 20.75 -13.87 26.60
C ASP A 31 20.46 -12.38 26.32
N ALA A 32 19.24 -11.91 26.59
CA ALA A 32 18.83 -10.53 26.34
C ALA A 32 19.68 -9.50 27.11
N THR A 33 20.32 -9.88 28.23
CA THR A 33 21.24 -8.99 28.96
C THR A 33 22.53 -8.71 28.19
N THR A 34 22.86 -9.56 27.21
CA THR A 34 24.05 -9.42 26.36
C THR A 34 23.87 -8.42 25.21
N LEU A 35 22.64 -8.01 24.91
CA LEU A 35 22.34 -6.96 23.92
C LEU A 35 22.68 -5.60 24.54
N ARG A 36 23.81 -4.99 24.20
CA ARG A 36 24.38 -3.81 24.86
C ARG A 36 24.02 -2.50 24.16
N ASN A 37 23.59 -2.55 22.90
CA ASN A 37 23.23 -1.38 22.13
C ASN A 37 21.92 -1.59 21.33
N PRO A 38 21.29 -0.50 20.86
CA PRO A 38 20.05 -0.57 20.09
C PRO A 38 20.15 -1.39 18.79
N ALA A 39 21.30 -1.37 18.09
CA ALA A 39 21.48 -2.09 16.84
C ALA A 39 21.43 -3.61 17.04
N GLU A 40 22.09 -4.12 18.10
CA GLU A 40 22.03 -5.53 18.49
C GLU A 40 20.59 -5.97 18.83
N ILE A 41 19.78 -5.09 19.41
CA ILE A 41 18.37 -5.35 19.71
C ILE A 41 17.54 -5.46 18.43
N VAL A 42 17.73 -4.53 17.50
CA VAL A 42 17.01 -4.51 16.21
C VAL A 42 17.39 -5.72 15.36
N GLU A 43 18.66 -6.09 15.31
CA GLU A 43 19.14 -7.29 14.61
C GLU A 43 18.55 -8.55 15.24
N CYS A 44 18.57 -8.64 16.57
CA CYS A 44 18.02 -9.76 17.31
C CYS A 44 16.54 -9.96 17.06
N ILE A 45 15.71 -8.91 17.08
CA ILE A 45 14.26 -9.04 16.86
C ILE A 45 13.91 -9.35 15.41
N SER A 46 14.66 -8.79 14.46
CA SER A 46 14.44 -8.99 13.02
C SER A 46 14.79 -10.41 12.56
N ALA A 47 15.64 -11.11 13.32
CA ALA A 47 16.09 -12.46 13.04
C ALA A 47 15.25 -13.54 13.75
N ILE A 48 14.11 -13.21 14.35
CA ILE A 48 13.21 -14.18 14.98
C ILE A 48 12.15 -14.63 13.97
N ASP A 49 12.05 -15.94 13.74
CA ASP A 49 11.06 -16.51 12.81
C ASP A 49 9.63 -16.44 13.39
N GLU A 50 9.45 -16.83 14.66
CA GLU A 50 8.17 -16.81 15.37
C GLU A 50 8.30 -16.19 16.77
N PRO A 51 8.05 -14.88 16.89
CA PRO A 51 8.22 -14.17 18.16
C PRO A 51 7.02 -14.42 19.10
N THR A 52 7.27 -15.07 20.24
CA THR A 52 6.27 -15.25 21.30
C THR A 52 6.16 -14.00 22.19
N SER A 53 5.04 -13.84 22.90
CA SER A 53 4.81 -12.73 23.84
C SER A 53 5.93 -12.56 24.89
N GLU A 54 6.45 -13.68 25.41
CA GLU A 54 7.55 -13.70 26.39
C GLU A 54 8.89 -13.20 25.80
N ILE A 55 9.16 -13.54 24.53
CA ILE A 55 10.33 -13.08 23.78
C ILE A 55 10.21 -11.58 23.49
N CYS A 56 9.06 -11.13 23.01
CA CYS A 56 8.77 -9.72 22.76
C CYS A 56 8.87 -8.87 24.04
N GLY A 57 8.35 -9.38 25.16
CA GLY A 57 8.48 -8.73 26.47
C GLY A 57 9.93 -8.59 26.90
N SER A 58 10.73 -9.64 26.77
CA SER A 58 12.16 -9.64 27.12
C SER A 58 12.99 -8.66 26.29
N ILE A 59 12.77 -8.64 24.97
CA ILE A 59 13.45 -7.72 24.05
C ILE A 59 13.02 -6.28 24.30
N THR A 60 11.72 -6.06 24.51
CA THR A 60 11.18 -4.74 24.82
C THR A 60 11.79 -4.23 26.11
N LEU A 61 11.69 -4.95 27.23
CA LEU A 61 12.31 -4.57 28.51
C LEU A 61 13.80 -4.23 28.38
N ARG A 62 14.53 -4.94 27.52
CA ARG A 62 15.93 -4.63 27.24
C ARG A 62 16.11 -3.34 26.43
N ALA A 63 15.32 -3.12 25.38
CA ALA A 63 15.30 -1.87 24.62
C ALA A 63 15.02 -0.68 25.54
N LEU A 64 14.11 -0.85 26.50
CA LEU A 64 13.78 0.15 27.52
C LEU A 64 14.95 0.51 28.43
N ALA A 65 15.77 -0.47 28.82
CA ALA A 65 16.96 -0.20 29.65
C ALA A 65 18.03 0.63 28.90
N LEU A 66 17.99 0.64 27.56
CA LEU A 66 18.94 1.31 26.67
C LEU A 66 18.37 2.57 26.00
N LEU A 67 17.14 2.96 26.36
CA LEU A 67 16.37 4.05 25.77
C LEU A 67 17.12 5.34 25.42
N PRO A 68 17.96 5.91 26.31
CA PRO A 68 18.68 7.15 25.99
C PRO A 68 19.71 7.02 24.86
N ALA A 69 19.99 5.81 24.39
CA ALA A 69 20.93 5.53 23.31
C ALA A 69 20.26 5.26 21.96
N PHE A 70 18.92 5.20 21.89
CA PHE A 70 18.19 4.94 20.66
C PHE A 70 18.11 6.19 19.78
N THR A 71 18.38 6.02 18.49
CA THR A 71 17.97 6.96 17.44
C THR A 71 16.49 6.78 17.09
N LEU A 72 15.92 7.75 16.40
CA LEU A 72 14.53 7.69 15.97
C LEU A 72 14.29 6.50 15.03
N GLY A 73 15.17 6.28 14.05
CA GLY A 73 15.09 5.13 13.15
C GLY A 73 15.15 3.78 13.85
N GLN A 74 15.91 3.67 14.94
CA GLN A 74 15.96 2.44 15.75
C GLN A 74 14.66 2.20 16.55
N CYS A 75 14.05 3.27 17.07
CA CYS A 75 12.74 3.17 17.72
C CYS A 75 11.63 2.78 16.74
N ALA A 76 11.61 3.40 15.57
CA ALA A 76 10.68 3.06 14.50
C ALA A 76 10.85 1.60 14.06
N THR A 77 12.09 1.15 13.85
CA THR A 77 12.36 -0.23 13.44
C THR A 77 11.95 -1.24 14.52
N LEU A 78 12.14 -0.92 15.81
CA LEU A 78 11.65 -1.74 16.91
C LEU A 78 10.13 -1.86 16.90
N LEU A 79 9.40 -0.74 16.72
CA LEU A 79 7.94 -0.73 16.65
C LEU A 79 7.42 -1.59 15.49
N LEU A 80 8.01 -1.45 14.30
CA LEU A 80 7.67 -2.24 13.12
C LEU A 80 7.94 -3.73 13.33
N ALA A 81 9.07 -4.06 13.95
CA ALA A 81 9.41 -5.45 14.26
C ALA A 81 8.46 -6.07 15.28
N LEU A 82 8.07 -5.32 16.33
CA LEU A 82 7.09 -5.75 17.33
C LEU A 82 5.69 -5.94 16.72
N GLU A 83 5.32 -5.12 15.74
CA GLU A 83 4.04 -5.26 15.05
C GLU A 83 4.00 -6.48 14.13
N LYS A 84 5.06 -6.69 13.32
CA LYS A 84 5.23 -7.93 12.54
C LYS A 84 5.19 -9.18 13.43
N ALA A 85 5.67 -9.04 14.66
CA ALA A 85 5.68 -10.08 15.67
C ALA A 85 4.31 -10.35 16.33
N GLY A 86 3.30 -9.52 16.09
CA GLY A 86 2.00 -9.62 16.76
C GLY A 86 2.05 -9.33 18.26
N ALA A 87 2.95 -8.43 18.70
CA ALA A 87 3.12 -8.11 20.11
C ALA A 87 1.82 -7.61 20.77
N GLU A 88 1.60 -8.04 22.02
CA GLU A 88 0.43 -7.68 22.82
C GLU A 88 0.31 -6.17 23.08
N THR A 89 -0.92 -5.74 23.40
CA THR A 89 -1.31 -4.33 23.53
C THR A 89 -0.44 -3.55 24.53
N ASP A 90 -0.01 -4.16 25.62
CA ASP A 90 0.78 -3.49 26.66
C ASP A 90 2.24 -3.22 26.23
N VAL A 91 2.85 -4.17 25.50
CA VAL A 91 4.21 -4.05 24.95
C VAL A 91 4.26 -2.93 23.91
N ARG A 92 3.20 -2.89 23.08
CA ARG A 92 2.99 -1.87 22.07
C ARG A 92 2.75 -0.47 22.66
N GLN A 93 1.83 -0.33 23.62
CA GLN A 93 1.57 0.94 24.32
C GLN A 93 2.84 1.47 25.02
N PHE A 94 3.65 0.57 25.56
CA PHE A 94 4.89 0.95 26.19
C PHE A 94 5.92 1.47 25.18
N ALA A 95 6.12 0.76 24.06
CA ALA A 95 7.04 1.17 23.00
C ALA A 95 6.62 2.50 22.34
N GLU A 96 5.32 2.75 22.24
CA GLU A 96 4.73 4.02 21.81
C GLU A 96 5.09 5.18 22.74
N GLY A 97 4.82 5.05 24.05
CA GLY A 97 5.13 6.10 25.03
C GLY A 97 6.64 6.40 25.13
N VAL A 98 7.46 5.43 24.75
CA VAL A 98 8.90 5.54 24.63
C VAL A 98 9.34 6.34 23.42
N ALA A 99 8.83 6.01 22.25
CA ALA A 99 9.12 6.78 21.05
C ALA A 99 8.66 8.24 21.21
N GLU A 100 7.46 8.44 21.76
CA GLU A 100 6.94 9.77 22.10
C GLU A 100 7.86 10.54 23.07
N SER A 101 8.37 9.86 24.10
CA SER A 101 9.29 10.48 25.06
C SER A 101 10.61 10.92 24.42
N ILE A 102 11.10 10.19 23.42
CA ILE A 102 12.29 10.58 22.65
C ILE A 102 11.98 11.81 21.80
N PHE A 103 10.84 11.85 21.11
CA PHE A 103 10.42 13.02 20.34
C PHE A 103 10.28 14.29 21.18
N CYS A 104 9.73 14.17 22.38
CA CYS A 104 9.57 15.28 23.31
C CYS A 104 10.89 15.72 23.97
N ALA A 105 11.90 14.85 24.01
CA ALA A 105 13.15 15.10 24.72
C ALA A 105 14.22 15.76 23.83
N GLU A 106 14.40 15.29 22.60
CA GLU A 106 15.42 15.75 21.66
C GLU A 106 15.07 15.17 20.28
N LEU A 107 14.52 15.98 19.38
CA LEU A 107 14.41 15.59 17.97
C LEU A 107 15.80 15.75 17.35
N PRO A 108 16.46 14.67 16.90
CA PRO A 108 17.61 14.81 16.03
C PRO A 108 17.08 15.45 14.75
N SER A 109 17.49 16.68 14.46
CA SER A 109 17.11 17.36 13.22
C SER A 109 17.74 16.70 11.98
N ASP A 110 18.55 15.66 12.15
CA ASP A 110 19.40 15.02 11.15
C ASP A 110 19.04 13.56 10.81
N ASP A 111 17.99 12.97 11.41
CA ASP A 111 17.56 11.57 11.14
C ASP A 111 16.31 11.47 10.24
N SER A 112 16.43 11.95 9.00
CA SER A 112 15.36 11.93 7.97
C SER A 112 14.76 10.54 7.75
N GLU A 113 15.62 9.53 7.59
CA GLU A 113 15.20 8.15 7.37
C GLU A 113 14.42 7.62 8.59
N GLY A 114 14.90 7.93 9.80
CA GLY A 114 14.19 7.61 11.03
C GLY A 114 12.81 8.27 11.13
N GLY A 115 12.69 9.52 10.69
CA GLY A 115 11.42 10.23 10.58
C GLY A 115 10.41 9.49 9.69
N TRP A 116 10.82 9.09 8.48
CA TRP A 116 9.95 8.35 7.56
C TRP A 116 9.56 6.96 8.08
N ARG A 117 10.50 6.22 8.68
CA ARG A 117 10.20 4.92 9.30
C ARG A 117 9.25 5.08 10.48
N TYR A 118 9.34 6.17 11.23
CA TYR A 118 8.42 6.43 12.33
C TYR A 118 7.00 6.71 11.82
N LEU A 119 6.85 7.47 10.75
CA LEU A 119 5.54 7.67 10.10
C LEU A 119 4.92 6.36 9.61
N GLU A 120 5.74 5.43 9.11
CA GLU A 120 5.29 4.07 8.81
C GLU A 120 4.81 3.35 10.08
N ALA A 121 5.56 3.45 11.18
CA ALA A 121 5.20 2.84 12.46
C ALA A 121 3.88 3.40 13.03
N LEU A 122 3.57 4.68 12.80
CA LEU A 122 2.29 5.29 13.20
C LEU A 122 1.07 4.65 12.53
N SER A 123 1.28 3.98 11.40
CA SER A 123 0.22 3.26 10.70
C SER A 123 -0.40 2.12 11.53
N PHE A 124 0.37 1.64 12.50
CA PHE A 124 -0.03 0.55 13.37
C PHE A 124 -0.63 1.07 14.65
N SER A 125 -0.02 2.10 15.23
CA SER A 125 -0.55 2.80 16.39
C SER A 125 -0.26 4.27 16.36
N LEU A 126 -1.32 5.05 16.57
CA LEU A 126 -1.21 6.48 16.83
C LEU A 126 -1.34 6.69 18.34
N PRO A 127 -0.26 7.07 19.04
CA PRO A 127 -0.33 7.52 20.42
C PRO A 127 -1.42 8.59 20.57
N SER A 128 -2.20 8.55 21.66
CA SER A 128 -3.30 9.52 21.90
C SER A 128 -2.80 10.96 21.91
N SER A 129 -1.61 11.18 22.44
CA SER A 129 -0.85 12.42 22.37
C SER A 129 -0.65 12.96 20.94
N LEU A 130 -0.36 12.09 19.97
CA LEU A 130 -0.23 12.45 18.55
C LEU A 130 -1.58 12.65 17.85
N ARG A 131 -2.64 11.99 18.32
CA ARG A 131 -3.99 12.18 17.81
C ARG A 131 -4.51 13.59 18.07
N ASP A 132 -4.17 14.12 19.24
CA ASP A 132 -4.69 15.37 19.79
C ASP A 132 -3.70 16.56 19.66
N ASN A 133 -2.45 16.32 19.26
CA ASN A 133 -1.41 17.36 19.13
C ASN A 133 -0.83 17.45 17.71
N ASP A 134 -1.33 18.41 16.94
CA ASP A 134 -0.84 18.67 15.58
C ASP A 134 0.64 19.08 15.55
N GLY A 135 1.13 19.77 16.58
CA GLY A 135 2.51 20.25 16.66
C GLY A 135 3.54 19.12 16.64
N LEU A 136 3.27 18.02 17.36
CA LEU A 136 4.16 16.87 17.38
C LEU A 136 4.18 16.14 16.03
N SER A 137 3.02 15.98 15.39
CA SER A 137 2.94 15.39 14.04
C SER A 137 3.65 16.24 12.97
N HIS A 138 3.56 17.57 13.09
CA HIS A 138 4.32 18.50 12.24
C HIS A 138 5.83 18.40 12.48
N MET A 139 6.29 18.25 13.72
CA MET A 139 7.71 18.11 14.03
C MET A 139 8.30 16.81 13.48
N ILE A 140 7.56 15.69 13.56
CA ILE A 140 7.94 14.41 12.95
C ILE A 140 8.08 14.57 11.43
N LEU A 141 7.09 15.18 10.79
CA LEU A 141 7.11 15.40 9.35
C LEU A 141 8.22 16.35 8.93
N ALA A 142 8.50 17.40 9.69
CA ALA A 142 9.61 18.31 9.42
C ALA A 142 10.95 17.56 9.45
N CYS A 143 11.17 16.71 10.46
CA CYS A 143 12.35 15.85 10.56
C CYS A 143 12.45 14.88 9.37
N ALA A 144 11.34 14.21 9.00
CA ALA A 144 11.31 13.31 7.86
C ALA A 144 11.56 14.04 6.52
N CYS A 145 11.06 15.27 6.37
CA CYS A 145 11.20 16.04 5.14
C CYS A 145 12.59 16.65 4.97
N ASP A 146 13.28 16.95 6.07
CA ASP A 146 14.67 17.40 6.01
C ASP A 146 15.54 16.31 5.38
N GLY A 147 16.32 16.61 4.35
CA GLY A 147 17.16 15.62 3.67
C GLY A 147 16.42 14.44 3.00
N SER A 148 15.10 14.51 2.74
CA SER A 148 14.33 13.38 2.17
C SER A 148 14.82 12.90 0.80
N GLN A 149 15.62 13.73 0.11
CA GLN A 149 16.28 13.41 -1.16
C GLN A 149 17.38 12.34 -1.04
N ASP A 150 17.88 12.07 0.17
CA ASP A 150 18.89 11.03 0.40
C ASP A 150 18.26 9.72 0.89
N VAL A 151 16.97 9.76 1.29
CA VAL A 151 16.22 8.60 1.75
C VAL A 151 15.74 7.76 0.56
N SER A 152 15.63 6.44 0.78
CA SER A 152 15.13 5.50 -0.21
C SER A 152 13.64 5.77 -0.53
N ILE A 153 13.27 5.63 -1.81
CA ILE A 153 11.88 5.82 -2.27
C ILE A 153 10.92 4.88 -1.54
N GLY A 154 11.35 3.64 -1.26
CA GLY A 154 10.56 2.67 -0.53
C GLY A 154 10.22 3.14 0.89
N THR A 155 11.19 3.71 1.61
CA THR A 155 10.98 4.24 2.98
C THR A 155 10.02 5.43 2.98
N VAL A 156 10.21 6.39 2.07
CA VAL A 156 9.30 7.55 1.93
C VAL A 156 7.89 7.08 1.56
N CYS A 157 7.78 6.12 0.63
CA CYS A 157 6.51 5.51 0.22
C CYS A 157 5.77 4.89 1.40
N GLN A 158 6.45 4.09 2.24
CA GLN A 158 5.82 3.50 3.42
C GLN A 158 5.38 4.55 4.43
N GLY A 159 6.20 5.57 4.69
CA GLY A 159 5.82 6.63 5.63
C GLY A 159 4.64 7.48 5.13
N LEU A 160 4.57 7.80 3.84
CA LEU A 160 3.40 8.46 3.23
C LEU A 160 2.13 7.61 3.39
N ILE A 161 2.21 6.31 3.08
CA ILE A 161 1.09 5.38 3.31
C ILE A 161 0.73 5.33 4.79
N GLY A 162 1.71 5.46 5.68
CA GLY A 162 1.55 5.53 7.11
C GLY A 162 0.66 6.70 7.54
N LEU A 163 0.78 7.88 6.91
CA LEU A 163 -0.11 9.03 7.17
C LEU A 163 -1.58 8.71 6.90
N ILE A 164 -1.89 7.95 5.84
CA ILE A 164 -3.27 7.52 5.54
C ILE A 164 -3.77 6.58 6.63
N ARG A 165 -2.97 5.57 6.96
CA ARG A 165 -3.36 4.52 7.90
C ARG A 165 -3.52 5.07 9.32
N ALA A 166 -2.67 6.02 9.71
CA ALA A 166 -2.77 6.74 10.96
C ALA A 166 -3.93 7.76 10.99
N GLY A 167 -4.59 8.03 9.84
CA GLY A 167 -5.72 8.96 9.78
C GLY A 167 -5.33 10.44 9.92
N ILE A 168 -4.06 10.77 9.69
CA ILE A 168 -3.54 12.15 9.82
C ILE A 168 -3.24 12.82 8.46
N LEU A 169 -3.45 12.11 7.34
CA LEU A 169 -3.15 12.64 6.00
C LEU A 169 -3.85 13.98 5.71
N SER A 170 -5.10 14.16 6.11
CA SER A 170 -5.85 15.40 5.79
C SER A 170 -5.20 16.65 6.39
N ARG A 171 -4.54 16.54 7.54
CA ARG A 171 -3.84 17.65 8.20
C ARG A 171 -2.52 17.99 7.51
N HIS A 172 -1.95 17.03 6.78
CA HIS A 172 -0.60 17.09 6.20
C HIS A 172 -0.61 16.88 4.68
N ALA A 173 -1.75 17.14 4.04
CA ALA A 173 -1.96 16.87 2.62
C ALA A 173 -0.98 17.64 1.73
N GLN A 174 -0.67 18.90 2.09
CA GLN A 174 0.27 19.74 1.36
C GLN A 174 1.69 19.17 1.42
N VAL A 175 2.15 18.75 2.61
CA VAL A 175 3.46 18.10 2.77
C VAL A 175 3.51 16.81 1.96
N ALA A 176 2.44 16.01 1.99
CA ALA A 176 2.38 14.79 1.18
C ALA A 176 2.49 15.08 -0.33
N VAL A 177 1.86 16.14 -0.84
CA VAL A 177 2.02 16.57 -2.24
C VAL A 177 3.46 16.99 -2.53
N GLU A 178 4.07 17.81 -1.69
CA GLU A 178 5.46 18.26 -1.87
C GLU A 178 6.43 17.06 -1.92
N GLN A 179 6.22 16.06 -1.08
CA GLN A 179 7.04 14.84 -1.09
C GLN A 179 6.77 13.97 -2.31
N LEU A 180 5.52 13.86 -2.80
CA LEU A 180 5.23 13.20 -4.08
C LEU A 180 5.94 13.90 -5.25
N GLU A 181 5.89 15.23 -5.29
CA GLU A 181 6.58 16.04 -6.30
C GLU A 181 8.10 15.79 -6.32
N LEU A 182 8.72 15.75 -5.14
CA LEU A 182 10.14 15.40 -4.99
C LEU A 182 10.44 13.96 -5.41
N LEU A 183 9.58 13.00 -5.06
CA LEU A 183 9.71 11.61 -5.49
C LEU A 183 9.62 11.47 -7.01
N GLY A 184 8.75 12.27 -7.66
CA GLY A 184 8.60 12.32 -9.11
C GLY A 184 9.93 12.47 -9.85
N LEU A 185 10.80 13.36 -9.34
CA LEU A 185 12.13 13.62 -9.91
C LEU A 185 13.10 12.43 -9.82
N ARG A 186 12.86 11.51 -8.88
CA ARG A 186 13.78 10.42 -8.55
C ARG A 186 13.25 9.03 -8.90
N LEU A 187 11.99 8.91 -9.36
CA LEU A 187 11.37 7.63 -9.69
C LEU A 187 12.25 6.75 -10.59
N HIS A 188 12.90 7.35 -11.59
CA HIS A 188 13.70 6.60 -12.55
C HIS A 188 14.98 5.99 -11.99
N ALA A 189 15.49 6.49 -10.85
CA ALA A 189 16.78 6.08 -10.29
C ALA A 189 16.68 4.78 -9.48
N SER A 190 15.64 4.63 -8.65
CA SER A 190 15.61 3.54 -7.66
C SER A 190 14.21 3.05 -7.25
N ALA A 191 13.12 3.59 -7.83
CA ALA A 191 11.78 3.15 -7.43
C ALA A 191 11.50 1.73 -7.90
N SER A 192 10.88 0.91 -7.03
CA SER A 192 10.35 -0.39 -7.43
C SER A 192 8.96 -0.25 -8.05
N PRO A 193 8.53 -1.18 -8.94
CA PRO A 193 7.15 -1.21 -9.47
C PRO A 193 6.08 -1.20 -8.36
N THR A 194 6.35 -1.89 -7.25
CA THR A 194 5.45 -1.94 -6.09
C THR A 194 5.27 -0.58 -5.45
N ASP A 195 6.35 0.18 -5.28
CA ASP A 195 6.28 1.51 -4.66
C ASP A 195 5.52 2.49 -5.57
N VAL A 196 5.81 2.49 -6.87
CA VAL A 196 5.10 3.34 -7.85
C VAL A 196 3.60 3.01 -7.85
N CYS A 197 3.23 1.73 -7.88
CA CYS A 197 1.83 1.31 -7.82
C CYS A 197 1.12 1.81 -6.54
N ARG A 198 1.80 1.74 -5.40
CA ARG A 198 1.27 2.21 -4.11
C ARG A 198 1.13 3.74 -4.07
N LEU A 199 2.13 4.47 -4.56
CA LEU A 199 2.15 5.94 -4.59
C LEU A 199 1.08 6.52 -5.53
N VAL A 200 0.86 5.90 -6.70
CA VAL A 200 -0.24 6.29 -7.61
C VAL A 200 -1.60 6.07 -6.94
N SER A 201 -1.78 4.92 -6.27
CA SER A 201 -3.00 4.64 -5.50
C SER A 201 -3.20 5.59 -4.31
N PHE A 202 -2.11 5.97 -3.64
CA PHE A 202 -2.07 6.98 -2.57
C PHE A 202 -2.51 8.35 -3.09
N THR A 203 -2.03 8.74 -4.27
CA THR A 203 -2.35 10.04 -4.91
C THR A 203 -3.85 10.19 -5.17
N VAL A 204 -4.53 9.12 -5.61
CA VAL A 204 -5.99 9.10 -5.75
C VAL A 204 -6.69 9.41 -4.43
N LYS A 205 -6.21 8.84 -3.32
CA LYS A 205 -6.80 9.08 -1.99
C LYS A 205 -6.53 10.51 -1.53
N LEU A 206 -5.34 11.04 -1.77
CA LEU A 206 -4.96 12.40 -1.42
C LEU A 206 -5.85 13.44 -2.10
N ILE A 207 -6.03 13.34 -3.42
CA ILE A 207 -6.87 14.28 -4.19
C ILE A 207 -8.34 14.21 -3.77
N ARG A 208 -8.82 13.03 -3.36
CA ARG A 208 -10.18 12.87 -2.82
C ARG A 208 -10.38 13.56 -1.48
N LEU A 209 -9.33 13.67 -0.67
CA LEU A 209 -9.38 14.34 0.63
C LEU A 209 -9.31 15.85 0.45
N GLU A 210 -8.37 16.33 -0.38
CA GLU A 210 -8.15 17.76 -0.61
C GLU A 210 -8.21 18.08 -2.11
N VAL A 211 -9.42 18.41 -2.57
CA VAL A 211 -9.69 18.75 -3.98
C VAL A 211 -9.02 20.09 -4.29
N GLY A 212 -7.85 20.05 -4.93
CA GLY A 212 -7.03 21.22 -5.25
C GLY A 212 -5.54 20.99 -5.09
N LEU A 213 -5.14 19.95 -4.34
CA LEU A 213 -3.75 19.54 -4.19
C LEU A 213 -3.44 18.40 -5.17
N VAL A 214 -2.88 18.77 -6.33
CA VAL A 214 -2.52 17.81 -7.40
C VAL A 214 -1.00 17.75 -7.53
N PRO A 215 -0.38 16.57 -7.32
CA PRO A 215 1.05 16.40 -7.54
C PRO A 215 1.31 16.10 -9.04
N GLU A 216 1.20 17.12 -9.88
CA GLU A 216 1.28 17.02 -11.34
C GLU A 216 2.58 16.34 -11.83
N ARG A 217 3.76 16.78 -11.36
CA ARG A 217 5.02 16.22 -11.90
C ARG A 217 5.22 14.79 -11.45
N PHE A 218 4.72 14.42 -10.28
CA PHE A 218 4.70 13.03 -9.82
C PHE A 218 3.86 12.16 -10.75
N LEU A 219 2.66 12.62 -11.12
CA LEU A 219 1.76 11.89 -12.01
C LEU A 219 2.38 11.74 -13.41
N GLU A 220 2.94 12.81 -13.97
CA GLU A 220 3.65 12.78 -15.26
C GLU A 220 4.84 11.81 -15.22
N SER A 221 5.69 11.93 -14.21
CA SER A 221 6.88 11.09 -14.04
C SER A 221 6.50 9.62 -13.81
N SER A 222 5.40 9.36 -13.08
CA SER A 222 4.86 8.01 -12.90
C SER A 222 4.38 7.42 -14.21
N MET A 223 3.70 8.20 -15.07
CA MET A 223 3.28 7.73 -16.38
C MET A 223 4.46 7.34 -17.27
N VAL A 224 5.51 8.18 -17.30
CA VAL A 224 6.74 7.87 -18.06
C VAL A 224 7.41 6.62 -17.50
N TYR A 225 7.55 6.51 -16.18
CA TYR A 225 8.11 5.34 -15.51
C TYR A 225 7.35 4.06 -15.87
N ILE A 226 6.01 4.07 -15.71
CA ILE A 226 5.15 2.90 -15.92
C ILE A 226 5.21 2.47 -17.38
N THR A 227 5.17 3.43 -18.32
CA THR A 227 5.23 3.13 -19.76
C THR A 227 6.57 2.51 -20.14
N ALA A 228 7.68 3.02 -19.60
CA ALA A 228 9.02 2.51 -19.89
C ALA A 228 9.30 1.12 -19.26
N ARG A 229 8.53 0.73 -18.24
CA ARG A 229 8.80 -0.47 -17.41
C ARG A 229 7.59 -1.37 -17.23
N SER A 230 6.58 -1.29 -18.09
CA SER A 230 5.32 -2.04 -17.97
C SER A 230 5.52 -3.55 -17.77
N GLN A 231 6.55 -4.11 -18.40
CA GLN A 231 6.94 -5.52 -18.25
C GLN A 231 7.40 -5.91 -16.84
N GLN A 232 7.81 -4.97 -15.99
CA GLN A 232 8.28 -5.24 -14.62
C GLN A 232 7.14 -5.31 -13.59
N PHE A 233 5.94 -4.84 -13.93
CA PHE A 233 4.80 -4.85 -13.02
C PHE A 233 4.07 -6.20 -13.06
N SER A 234 3.57 -6.66 -11.91
CA SER A 234 2.66 -7.81 -11.86
C SER A 234 1.29 -7.45 -12.49
N PRO A 235 0.50 -8.44 -12.92
CA PRO A 235 -0.87 -8.22 -13.38
C PRO A 235 -1.70 -7.37 -12.41
N GLU A 236 -1.68 -7.71 -11.12
CA GLU A 236 -2.46 -7.05 -10.08
C GLU A 236 -2.02 -5.59 -9.87
N GLN A 237 -0.73 -5.30 -10.05
CA GLN A 237 -0.21 -3.94 -9.97
C GLN A 237 -0.67 -3.12 -11.17
N LEU A 238 -0.61 -3.67 -12.38
CA LEU A 238 -1.11 -3.00 -13.58
C LEU A 238 -2.63 -2.77 -13.50
N SER A 239 -3.39 -3.73 -12.97
CA SER A 239 -4.82 -3.56 -12.67
C SER A 239 -5.07 -2.39 -11.72
N SER A 240 -4.31 -2.33 -10.64
CA SER A 240 -4.44 -1.26 -9.62
C SER A 240 -4.11 0.11 -10.21
N ILE A 241 -3.09 0.18 -11.06
CA ILE A 241 -2.71 1.41 -11.79
C ILE A 241 -3.83 1.84 -12.74
N ALA A 242 -4.41 0.92 -13.50
CA ALA A 242 -5.52 1.23 -14.40
C ALA A 242 -6.73 1.81 -13.65
N VAL A 243 -7.11 1.18 -12.52
CA VAL A 243 -8.18 1.67 -11.64
C VAL A 243 -7.85 3.04 -11.07
N ALA A 244 -6.58 3.26 -10.68
CA ALA A 244 -6.16 4.55 -10.15
C ALA A 244 -6.25 5.66 -11.21
N PHE A 245 -5.79 5.41 -12.43
CA PHE A 245 -5.88 6.35 -13.53
C PHE A 245 -7.32 6.70 -13.91
N TRP A 246 -8.22 5.71 -13.98
CA TRP A 246 -9.64 5.96 -14.19
C TRP A 246 -10.24 6.86 -13.10
N ARG A 247 -9.88 6.62 -11.84
CA ARG A 247 -10.32 7.47 -10.73
C ARG A 247 -9.73 8.87 -10.82
N LEU A 248 -8.47 9.03 -11.23
CA LEU A 248 -7.84 10.34 -11.40
C LEU A 248 -8.52 11.13 -12.53
N GLU A 249 -8.79 10.52 -13.68
CA GLU A 249 -9.49 11.18 -14.79
C GLU A 249 -10.92 11.62 -14.39
N GLY A 250 -11.59 10.84 -13.54
CA GLY A 250 -12.89 11.22 -12.96
C GLY A 250 -12.81 12.38 -11.96
N LEU A 251 -11.69 12.55 -11.27
CA LEU A 251 -11.49 13.61 -10.25
C LEU A 251 -10.87 14.88 -10.85
N LEU A 252 -10.03 14.73 -11.86
CA LEU A 252 -9.26 15.78 -12.50
C LEU A 252 -9.54 15.73 -14.01
N PRO A 253 -10.52 16.51 -14.50
CA PRO A 253 -10.86 16.51 -15.92
C PRO A 253 -9.70 16.87 -16.86
N GLU A 254 -8.69 17.59 -16.35
CA GLU A 254 -7.47 17.97 -17.07
C GLU A 254 -6.37 16.90 -17.01
N PHE A 255 -6.49 15.92 -16.10
CA PHE A 255 -5.58 14.78 -16.04
C PHE A 255 -5.89 13.82 -17.19
N ILE A 256 -5.12 13.96 -18.26
CA ILE A 256 -5.29 13.20 -19.49
C ILE A 256 -4.22 12.13 -19.56
N VAL A 257 -4.63 10.86 -19.43
CA VAL A 257 -3.73 9.73 -19.68
C VAL A 257 -3.46 9.63 -21.19
N SER A 258 -2.19 9.43 -21.55
CA SER A 258 -1.79 9.36 -22.96
C SER A 258 -2.28 8.06 -23.61
N VAL A 259 -2.60 8.15 -24.92
CA VAL A 259 -2.98 7.00 -25.76
C VAL A 259 -1.88 5.92 -25.73
N SER A 260 -0.61 6.28 -25.85
CA SER A 260 0.49 5.31 -25.81
C SER A 260 0.60 4.57 -24.47
N THR A 261 0.37 5.26 -23.34
CA THR A 261 0.35 4.65 -22.00
C THR A 261 -0.79 3.64 -21.86
N ILE A 262 -2.01 4.03 -22.24
CA ILE A 262 -3.18 3.13 -22.19
C ILE A 262 -2.95 1.92 -23.09
N SER A 263 -2.44 2.13 -24.31
CA SER A 263 -2.16 1.04 -25.27
C SER A 263 -1.12 0.05 -24.74
N SER A 264 -0.03 0.56 -24.13
CA SER A 264 1.01 -0.25 -23.51
C SER A 264 0.49 -1.07 -22.33
N LEU A 265 -0.26 -0.42 -21.42
CA LEU A 265 -0.88 -1.08 -20.27
C LEU A 265 -1.89 -2.15 -20.71
N THR A 266 -2.73 -1.83 -21.69
CA THR A 266 -3.74 -2.72 -22.24
C THR A 266 -3.10 -3.98 -22.82
N GLY A 267 -2.06 -3.84 -23.65
CA GLY A 267 -1.33 -4.98 -24.23
C GLY A 267 -0.62 -5.85 -23.18
N GLU A 268 -0.03 -5.22 -22.17
CA GLU A 268 0.71 -5.94 -21.12
C GLU A 268 -0.22 -6.65 -20.12
N ILE A 269 -1.30 -5.98 -19.70
CA ILE A 269 -2.39 -6.59 -18.91
C ILE A 269 -2.97 -7.75 -19.70
N ALA A 270 -3.26 -7.56 -21.00
CA ALA A 270 -3.78 -8.59 -21.87
C ALA A 270 -2.91 -9.84 -21.91
N TRP A 271 -1.61 -9.64 -22.14
CA TRP A 271 -0.63 -10.71 -22.20
C TRP A 271 -0.48 -11.44 -20.86
N LYS A 272 -0.24 -10.72 -19.77
CA LYS A 272 0.05 -11.34 -18.47
C LYS A 272 -1.19 -11.93 -17.80
N CYS A 273 -2.36 -11.32 -17.97
CA CYS A 273 -3.60 -11.83 -17.39
C CYS A 273 -4.16 -13.04 -18.13
N SER A 274 -3.79 -13.26 -19.41
CA SER A 274 -4.05 -14.53 -20.09
C SER A 274 -3.43 -15.75 -19.38
N GLN A 275 -2.50 -15.51 -18.44
CA GLN A 275 -1.80 -16.52 -17.68
C GLN A 275 -2.28 -16.67 -16.22
N LEU A 276 -3.09 -15.74 -15.65
CA LEU A 276 -3.43 -15.71 -14.21
C LEU A 276 -4.89 -15.22 -13.90
N ARG A 277 -5.18 -14.84 -12.64
CA ARG A 277 -6.51 -14.77 -11.96
C ARG A 277 -7.55 -13.85 -12.63
N LEU A 278 -8.82 -14.26 -12.63
CA LEU A 278 -9.91 -13.64 -13.41
C LEU A 278 -10.41 -12.29 -12.88
N ALA A 279 -10.62 -12.15 -11.56
CA ALA A 279 -11.22 -10.94 -10.99
C ALA A 279 -10.36 -9.67 -11.14
N PRO A 280 -9.05 -9.68 -10.82
CA PRO A 280 -8.19 -8.49 -11.02
C PRO A 280 -8.09 -8.08 -12.50
N THR A 281 -8.25 -9.04 -13.41
CA THR A 281 -8.23 -8.79 -14.85
C THR A 281 -9.48 -8.04 -15.29
N LEU A 282 -10.65 -8.44 -14.80
CA LEU A 282 -11.90 -7.76 -15.10
C LEU A 282 -11.90 -6.32 -14.56
N ASP A 283 -11.41 -6.10 -13.34
CA ASP A 283 -11.29 -4.76 -12.75
C ASP A 283 -10.40 -3.84 -13.60
N ALA A 284 -9.30 -4.37 -14.11
CA ALA A 284 -8.37 -3.62 -14.95
C ALA A 284 -8.98 -3.23 -16.29
N ILE A 285 -9.60 -4.20 -16.97
CA ILE A 285 -10.21 -3.97 -18.28
C ILE A 285 -11.35 -2.98 -18.14
N GLU A 286 -12.22 -3.15 -17.14
CA GLU A 286 -13.30 -2.20 -16.89
C GLU A 286 -12.76 -0.79 -16.68
N ALA A 287 -11.74 -0.62 -15.84
CA ALA A 287 -11.12 0.67 -15.60
C ALA A 287 -10.55 1.29 -16.89
N LEU A 288 -9.84 0.52 -17.71
CA LEU A 288 -9.28 0.98 -18.99
C LEU A 288 -10.39 1.41 -19.96
N THR A 289 -11.49 0.66 -20.01
CA THR A 289 -12.58 0.92 -20.96
C THR A 289 -13.41 2.14 -20.61
N ASN A 290 -13.37 2.55 -19.35
CA ASN A 290 -14.06 3.73 -18.84
C ASN A 290 -13.21 5.02 -18.94
N LEU A 291 -11.98 4.96 -19.46
CA LEU A 291 -11.17 6.15 -19.75
C LEU A 291 -11.76 6.89 -20.97
N ARG A 292 -11.83 8.23 -20.96
CA ARG A 292 -12.53 8.99 -22.04
C ARG A 292 -11.89 8.79 -23.42
N ARG A 293 -10.58 8.55 -23.45
CA ARG A 293 -9.81 8.32 -24.69
C ARG A 293 -9.73 6.85 -25.10
N PHE A 294 -10.44 5.95 -24.42
CA PHE A 294 -10.43 4.53 -24.75
C PHE A 294 -10.91 4.26 -26.19
N SER A 295 -11.95 4.98 -26.65
CA SER A 295 -12.50 4.85 -28.01
C SER A 295 -11.48 5.19 -29.11
N ASP A 296 -10.58 6.14 -28.83
CA ASP A 296 -9.66 6.71 -29.82
C ASP A 296 -8.47 5.77 -30.11
N LEU A 297 -8.29 4.74 -29.29
CA LEU A 297 -7.15 3.84 -29.35
C LEU A 297 -7.24 2.79 -30.45
N GLY A 298 -8.44 2.49 -30.97
CA GLY A 298 -8.62 1.35 -31.89
C GLY A 298 -8.19 -0.01 -31.31
N ASP A 299 -7.82 -0.08 -30.02
CA ASP A 299 -7.23 -1.24 -29.34
C ASP A 299 -8.26 -2.33 -28.98
N ARG A 300 -9.47 -2.25 -29.55
CA ARG A 300 -10.52 -3.27 -29.43
C ARG A 300 -9.98 -4.66 -29.80
N ASP A 301 -9.20 -4.73 -30.87
CA ASP A 301 -8.59 -5.97 -31.35
C ASP A 301 -7.51 -6.52 -30.41
N ARG A 302 -6.85 -5.67 -29.61
CA ARG A 302 -5.83 -6.10 -28.64
C ARG A 302 -6.43 -6.64 -27.35
N LEU A 303 -7.58 -6.11 -26.92
CA LEU A 303 -8.32 -6.65 -25.77
C LEU A 303 -9.10 -7.91 -26.11
N ARG A 304 -9.45 -8.12 -27.38
CA ARG A 304 -10.28 -9.24 -27.83
C ARG A 304 -9.78 -10.60 -27.32
N PRO A 305 -8.49 -11.00 -27.43
CA PRO A 305 -8.03 -12.29 -26.92
C PRO A 305 -8.25 -12.48 -25.41
N VAL A 306 -8.17 -11.39 -24.65
CA VAL A 306 -8.35 -11.39 -23.18
C VAL A 306 -9.80 -11.49 -22.82
N LEU A 307 -10.65 -10.72 -23.50
CA LEU A 307 -12.08 -10.74 -23.33
C LEU A 307 -12.64 -12.13 -23.67
N VAL A 308 -12.17 -12.73 -24.76
CA VAL A 308 -12.49 -14.12 -25.13
C VAL A 308 -11.97 -15.09 -24.05
N HIS A 309 -10.77 -14.90 -23.51
CA HIS A 309 -10.23 -15.73 -22.43
C HIS A 309 -11.06 -15.63 -21.15
N LEU A 310 -11.46 -14.42 -20.75
CA LEU A 310 -12.34 -14.17 -19.61
C LEU A 310 -13.72 -14.78 -19.84
N ALA A 311 -14.32 -14.59 -21.02
CA ALA A 311 -15.61 -15.16 -21.38
C ALA A 311 -15.59 -16.69 -21.31
N LYS A 312 -14.52 -17.34 -21.80
CA LYS A 312 -14.32 -18.79 -21.67
C LYS A 312 -14.23 -19.28 -20.23
N ARG A 313 -13.86 -18.40 -19.29
CA ARG A 313 -13.71 -18.71 -17.86
C ARG A 313 -14.78 -18.03 -16.99
N ALA A 314 -15.84 -17.48 -17.61
CA ALA A 314 -16.92 -16.81 -16.90
C ALA A 314 -17.61 -17.74 -15.89
N TYR A 315 -17.56 -19.07 -16.11
CA TYR A 315 -18.09 -20.05 -15.16
C TYR A 315 -17.44 -20.03 -13.78
N ALA A 316 -16.19 -19.55 -13.70
CA ALA A 316 -15.44 -19.43 -12.45
C ALA A 316 -15.60 -18.04 -11.81
N LEU A 317 -16.42 -17.16 -12.39
CA LEU A 317 -16.72 -15.84 -11.85
C LEU A 317 -18.01 -15.88 -11.03
N GLU A 318 -18.09 -14.97 -10.06
CA GLU A 318 -19.33 -14.68 -9.36
C GLU A 318 -20.32 -13.97 -10.30
N PRO A 319 -21.64 -14.13 -10.10
CA PRO A 319 -22.68 -13.54 -10.95
C PRO A 319 -22.48 -12.03 -11.21
N GLN A 320 -22.10 -11.26 -10.19
CA GLN A 320 -21.83 -9.82 -10.34
C GLN A 320 -20.63 -9.54 -11.27
N SER A 321 -19.59 -10.37 -11.21
CA SER A 321 -18.43 -10.25 -12.10
C SER A 321 -18.78 -10.65 -13.54
N VAL A 322 -19.71 -11.60 -13.73
CA VAL A 322 -20.23 -11.96 -15.05
C VAL A 322 -21.02 -10.78 -15.67
N ILE A 323 -21.89 -10.12 -14.89
CA ILE A 323 -22.61 -8.92 -15.32
C ILE A 323 -21.63 -7.81 -15.72
N ARG A 324 -20.61 -7.55 -14.89
CA ARG A 324 -19.56 -6.56 -15.19
C ARG A 324 -18.82 -6.89 -16.49
N LEU A 325 -18.43 -8.15 -16.69
CA LEU A 325 -17.80 -8.60 -17.94
C LEU A 325 -18.71 -8.39 -19.16
N ALA A 326 -20.00 -8.68 -19.04
CA ALA A 326 -20.98 -8.46 -20.11
C ALA A 326 -21.13 -6.97 -20.45
N ARG A 327 -21.18 -6.08 -19.45
CA ARG A 327 -21.21 -4.61 -19.64
C ARG A 327 -19.95 -4.10 -20.33
N VAL A 328 -18.78 -4.59 -19.91
CA VAL A 328 -17.49 -4.25 -20.52
C VAL A 328 -17.47 -4.65 -21.99
N LEU A 329 -17.86 -5.87 -22.33
CA LEU A 329 -17.96 -6.34 -23.72
C LEU A 329 -18.89 -5.44 -24.54
N HIS A 330 -20.01 -5.02 -23.96
CA HIS A 330 -21.02 -4.20 -24.61
C HIS A 330 -20.46 -2.81 -24.95
N ASN A 331 -19.79 -2.20 -23.97
CA ASN A 331 -19.19 -0.86 -24.10
C ASN A 331 -18.07 -0.81 -25.13
N ILE A 332 -17.23 -1.86 -25.24
CA ILE A 332 -16.12 -1.89 -26.21
C ILE A 332 -16.65 -2.11 -27.64
N SER A 333 -17.94 -2.43 -27.81
CA SER A 333 -18.48 -2.96 -29.07
C SER A 333 -17.68 -4.18 -29.58
N CYS A 334 -17.00 -4.90 -28.67
CA CYS A 334 -16.26 -6.13 -28.95
C CYS A 334 -17.16 -7.34 -28.67
N PHE A 335 -18.44 -7.19 -28.99
CA PHE A 335 -19.40 -8.28 -29.09
C PHE A 335 -19.03 -9.09 -30.33
N ASP A 336 -17.98 -9.90 -30.26
CA ASP A 336 -17.98 -11.05 -31.14
C ASP A 336 -19.05 -12.02 -30.62
N GLU A 337 -19.86 -12.52 -31.55
CA GLU A 337 -21.02 -13.37 -31.28
C GLU A 337 -20.64 -14.55 -30.38
N PHE A 338 -19.41 -15.04 -30.55
CA PHE A 338 -18.82 -16.11 -29.75
C PHE A 338 -18.68 -15.79 -28.25
N SER A 339 -18.07 -14.65 -27.88
CA SER A 339 -17.89 -14.30 -26.46
C SER A 339 -19.22 -13.98 -25.78
N TYR A 340 -20.12 -13.35 -26.54
CA TYR A 340 -21.49 -13.08 -26.06
C TYR A 340 -22.25 -14.38 -25.81
N ASP A 341 -22.21 -15.34 -26.73
CA ASP A 341 -22.86 -16.63 -26.57
C ASP A 341 -22.34 -17.41 -25.37
N LEU A 342 -21.02 -17.35 -25.10
CA LEU A 342 -20.44 -18.00 -23.92
C LEU A 342 -20.99 -17.42 -22.61
N ILE A 343 -21.10 -16.09 -22.52
CA ILE A 343 -21.64 -15.41 -21.34
C ILE A 343 -23.15 -15.65 -21.24
N LYS A 344 -23.89 -15.55 -22.35
CA LYS A 344 -25.33 -15.82 -22.42
C LYS A 344 -25.63 -17.24 -21.93
N ARG A 345 -24.90 -18.24 -22.40
CA ARG A 345 -25.05 -19.64 -21.94
C ARG A 345 -24.76 -19.79 -20.44
N HIS A 346 -23.74 -19.10 -19.93
CA HIS A 346 -23.43 -19.16 -18.51
C HIS A 346 -24.54 -18.50 -17.67
N MET A 347 -25.06 -17.35 -18.09
CA MET A 347 -26.16 -16.67 -17.42
C MET A 347 -27.46 -17.49 -17.48
N GLN A 348 -27.73 -18.18 -18.58
CA GLN A 348 -28.85 -19.13 -18.70
C GLN A 348 -28.74 -20.28 -17.70
N GLN A 349 -27.57 -20.89 -17.55
CA GLN A 349 -27.34 -22.02 -16.63
C GLN A 349 -27.52 -21.65 -15.16
N ARG A 350 -27.40 -20.36 -14.82
CA ARG A 350 -27.50 -19.84 -13.45
C ARG A 350 -28.53 -18.71 -13.37
N SER A 351 -29.61 -18.78 -14.14
CA SER A 351 -30.59 -17.69 -14.30
C SER A 351 -31.16 -17.19 -12.96
N SER A 352 -31.30 -18.08 -11.97
CA SER A 352 -31.73 -17.75 -10.59
C SER A 352 -30.79 -16.81 -9.84
N ASP A 353 -29.53 -16.71 -10.26
CA ASP A 353 -28.50 -15.92 -9.58
C ASP A 353 -28.44 -14.48 -10.09
N TYR A 354 -29.24 -14.13 -11.11
CA TYR A 354 -29.23 -12.82 -11.77
C TYR A 354 -30.57 -12.10 -11.63
N SER A 355 -30.53 -10.77 -11.47
CA SER A 355 -31.76 -9.98 -11.46
C SER A 355 -32.36 -9.85 -12.86
N LYS A 356 -33.70 -9.83 -12.96
CA LYS A 356 -34.39 -9.60 -14.24
C LYS A 356 -34.01 -8.25 -14.87
N GLN A 357 -33.72 -7.24 -14.04
CA GLN A 357 -33.30 -5.93 -14.51
C GLN A 357 -31.92 -5.98 -15.19
N ASP A 358 -30.95 -6.65 -14.58
CA ASP A 358 -29.60 -6.78 -15.16
C ASP A 358 -29.64 -7.57 -16.47
N LEU A 359 -30.46 -8.63 -16.56
CA LEU A 359 -30.63 -9.41 -17.78
C LEU A 359 -31.27 -8.60 -18.92
N VAL A 360 -32.23 -7.73 -18.60
CA VAL A 360 -32.87 -6.85 -19.60
C VAL A 360 -31.91 -5.76 -20.07
N GLU A 361 -31.16 -5.12 -19.18
CA GLU A 361 -30.14 -4.11 -19.52
C GLU A 361 -29.05 -4.65 -20.46
N LEU A 362 -28.71 -5.94 -20.33
CA LEU A 362 -27.72 -6.62 -21.17
C LEU A 362 -28.30 -7.16 -22.50
N GLY A 363 -29.58 -6.92 -22.80
CA GLY A 363 -30.23 -7.43 -24.01
C GLY A 363 -30.50 -8.95 -23.97
N MET A 364 -30.54 -9.55 -22.78
CA MET A 364 -30.78 -10.98 -22.54
C MET A 364 -32.19 -11.24 -21.98
N ALA A 365 -33.18 -10.48 -22.45
CA ALA A 365 -34.57 -10.55 -21.98
C ALA A 365 -35.20 -11.95 -22.12
N GLU A 366 -34.73 -12.75 -23.08
CA GLU A 366 -35.13 -14.16 -23.26
C GLU A 366 -34.85 -14.99 -21.98
N ILE A 367 -33.71 -14.77 -21.32
CA ILE A 367 -33.35 -15.47 -20.08
C ILE A 367 -34.23 -15.01 -18.92
N ALA A 368 -34.55 -13.71 -18.86
CA ALA A 368 -35.36 -13.12 -17.78
C ALA A 368 -36.81 -13.62 -17.76
N ASN A 369 -37.28 -14.18 -18.88
CA ASN A 369 -38.63 -14.72 -19.05
C ASN A 369 -38.70 -16.24 -18.82
N GLU A 370 -37.56 -16.94 -18.78
CA GLU A 370 -37.48 -18.40 -18.59
C GLU A 370 -37.34 -18.83 -17.11
N GLY A 371 -37.04 -17.90 -16.20
CA GLY A 371 -37.00 -18.10 -14.74
C GLY A 371 -37.97 -17.19 -13.99
#